data_AF-A0A376RFQ5-F1
#
_entry.id   AF-A0A376RFQ5-F1
#
_cell.length_a   1.000
_cell.length_b   1.000
_cell.length_c   1.000
_cell.angle_alpha   90.00
_cell.angle_beta   90.00
_cell.angle_gamma   90.00
#
_symmetry.space_group_name_H-M   'P 1'
#
loop_
_entity.id
_entity.type
_entity.pdbx_description
1 polymer ?
#
loop_
_entity_poly.entity_id
_entity_poly.type
_entity_poly.pdbx_seq_one_letter_code
_entity_poly.pdbx_strand_id
1 'polypeptide(L)'
;MNRLQQALEHNHFFLMAQPITGMRGDVYHEILLRMKGENDELIGPDSFLPVAHEFGLSSSIDMWVIEHTLQFMAENRAKMPAHRFAINLSPTSVCQARFPVEVSQLLAKYQIEAWQLIFEVTESNALTNVKQAQITLQHLQELGCQIAIDDFGTGYASYARLKNVNADLLKLTAVLSAILCQIVWIIR
;
A
#
# COMPACT_ATOMS: atom_id res chain seq x y z
N MET A 1 13.43 5.11 -23.67
CA MET A 1 12.17 5.19 -22.88
C MET A 1 12.13 3.94 -22.01
N ASN A 2 12.08 4.10 -20.69
CA ASN A 2 12.29 3.01 -19.74
C ASN A 2 11.05 2.08 -19.73
N ARG A 3 11.23 0.75 -19.71
CA ARG A 3 10.15 -0.27 -19.68
C ARG A 3 9.14 -0.01 -18.57
N LEU A 4 9.58 0.63 -17.48
CA LEU A 4 8.74 1.01 -16.34
C LEU A 4 7.81 2.20 -16.62
N GLN A 5 8.28 3.22 -17.33
CA GLN A 5 7.42 4.33 -17.79
C GLN A 5 6.39 3.80 -18.79
N GLN A 6 6.80 2.91 -19.68
CA GLN A 6 5.86 2.24 -20.58
C GLN A 6 4.85 1.41 -19.80
N ALA A 7 5.23 0.70 -18.74
CA ALA A 7 4.29 -0.07 -17.92
C ALA A 7 3.25 0.82 -17.21
N LEU A 8 3.67 1.99 -16.71
CA LEU A 8 2.78 3.03 -16.16
C LEU A 8 1.82 3.58 -17.23
N GLU A 9 2.29 3.80 -18.44
CA GLU A 9 1.53 4.44 -19.53
C GLU A 9 0.66 3.45 -20.34
N HIS A 10 1.00 2.16 -20.36
CA HIS A 10 0.42 1.15 -21.27
C HIS A 10 -0.30 -0.01 -20.54
N ASN A 11 -0.75 0.19 -19.30
CA ASN A 11 -1.56 -0.78 -18.54
C ASN A 11 -0.90 -2.16 -18.34
N HIS A 12 0.41 -2.22 -18.09
CA HIS A 12 1.07 -3.49 -17.78
C HIS A 12 1.04 -3.83 -16.29
N PHE A 13 0.52 -2.94 -15.45
CA PHE A 13 0.26 -3.24 -14.05
C PHE A 13 -1.13 -3.81 -13.84
N PHE A 14 -1.23 -4.68 -12.85
CA PHE A 14 -2.51 -5.12 -12.30
C PHE A 14 -2.35 -5.32 -10.81
N LEU A 15 -3.48 -5.29 -10.10
CA LEU A 15 -3.50 -5.44 -8.66
C LEU A 15 -4.06 -6.82 -8.30
N MET A 16 -3.45 -7.45 -7.30
CA MET A 16 -3.96 -8.65 -6.66
C MET A 16 -4.42 -8.30 -5.25
N ALA A 17 -5.42 -9.01 -4.73
CA ALA A 17 -5.88 -8.86 -3.36
C ALA A 17 -5.65 -10.16 -2.57
N GLN A 18 -4.86 -10.07 -1.51
CA GLN A 18 -4.56 -11.18 -0.60
C GLN A 18 -5.34 -11.02 0.71
N PRO A 19 -6.17 -12.00 1.12
CA PRO A 19 -6.90 -11.90 2.37
C PRO A 19 -5.95 -11.97 3.58
N ILE A 20 -6.17 -11.07 4.54
CA ILE A 20 -5.53 -11.06 5.85
C ILE A 20 -6.62 -11.27 6.90
N THR A 21 -6.45 -12.29 7.74
CA THR A 21 -7.38 -12.62 8.83
C THR A 21 -6.70 -12.39 10.17
N GLY A 22 -7.21 -11.43 10.94
CA GLY A 22 -6.77 -11.18 12.30
C GLY A 22 -7.27 -12.25 13.26
N MET A 23 -6.56 -12.47 14.37
CA MET A 23 -6.93 -13.47 15.38
C MET A 23 -8.30 -13.20 16.04
N ARG A 24 -8.79 -11.96 15.98
CA ARG A 24 -10.09 -11.55 16.52
C ARG A 24 -11.24 -11.67 15.51
N GLY A 25 -10.95 -12.14 14.30
CA GLY A 25 -11.93 -12.31 13.22
C GLY A 25 -12.03 -11.13 12.25
N ASP A 26 -11.23 -10.08 12.44
CA ASP A 26 -11.14 -8.98 11.46
C ASP A 26 -10.57 -9.50 10.14
N VAL A 27 -11.20 -9.14 9.02
CA VAL A 27 -10.74 -9.49 7.68
C VAL A 27 -10.57 -8.24 6.84
N TYR A 28 -9.42 -8.13 6.19
CA TYR A 28 -9.13 -7.13 5.17
C TYR A 28 -8.32 -7.77 4.05
N HIS A 29 -8.09 -7.06 2.95
CA HIS A 29 -7.26 -7.56 1.86
C HIS A 29 -6.06 -6.66 1.63
N GLU A 30 -4.87 -7.23 1.58
CA GLU A 30 -3.66 -6.53 1.15
C GLU A 30 -3.61 -6.46 -0.38
N ILE A 31 -3.41 -5.24 -0.88
CA ILE A 31 -3.26 -4.95 -2.30
C ILE A 31 -1.80 -5.14 -2.70
N LEU A 32 -1.60 -6.01 -3.69
CA LEU A 32 -0.30 -6.43 -4.18
C LEU A 32 -0.17 -6.05 -5.65
N LEU A 33 0.75 -5.12 -5.93
CA LEU A 33 1.08 -4.71 -7.29
C LEU A 33 1.82 -5.84 -8.02
N ARG A 34 1.45 -6.07 -9.28
CA ARG A 34 2.13 -6.99 -10.20
C ARG A 34 2.29 -6.35 -11.56
N MET A 35 3.35 -6.75 -12.26
CA MET A 35 3.59 -6.32 -13.64
C MET A 35 3.51 -7.54 -14.56
N LYS A 36 2.92 -7.36 -15.74
CA LYS A 36 2.90 -8.36 -16.78
C LYS A 36 4.22 -8.34 -17.56
N GLY A 37 4.90 -9.48 -17.60
CA GLY A 37 6.10 -9.73 -18.38
C GLY A 37 5.79 -10.13 -19.83
N GLU A 38 6.83 -10.61 -20.52
CA GLU A 38 6.65 -11.28 -21.80
C GLU A 38 5.99 -12.66 -21.57
N ASN A 39 5.20 -13.14 -22.53
CA ASN A 39 4.55 -14.46 -22.47
C ASN A 39 3.66 -14.69 -21.22
N ASP A 40 2.93 -13.66 -20.76
CA ASP A 40 2.04 -13.72 -19.60
C ASP A 40 2.74 -14.01 -18.25
N GLU A 41 4.07 -13.86 -18.17
CA GLU A 41 4.80 -13.97 -16.90
C GLU A 41 4.33 -12.94 -15.87
N LEU A 42 4.18 -13.34 -14.61
CA LEU A 42 3.85 -12.44 -13.51
C LEU A 42 5.12 -11.99 -12.80
N ILE A 43 5.44 -10.70 -12.93
CA ILE A 43 6.61 -10.10 -12.32
C ILE A 43 6.21 -9.44 -11.00
N GLY A 44 6.89 -9.84 -9.93
CA GLY A 44 6.70 -9.31 -8.58
C GLY A 44 7.33 -7.93 -8.36
N PRO A 45 6.87 -7.18 -7.34
CA PRO A 45 7.33 -5.83 -7.06
C PRO A 45 8.84 -5.74 -6.81
N ASP A 46 9.45 -6.74 -6.18
CA ASP A 46 10.89 -6.77 -5.88
C ASP A 46 11.77 -6.66 -7.12
N SER A 47 11.27 -7.06 -8.29
CA SER A 47 12.01 -6.99 -9.55
C SER A 47 11.99 -5.61 -10.20
N PHE A 48 11.02 -4.74 -9.88
CA PHE A 48 10.84 -3.47 -10.60
C PHE A 48 10.69 -2.24 -9.71
N LEU A 49 10.27 -2.36 -8.45
CA LEU A 49 10.19 -1.24 -7.52
C LEU A 49 11.56 -0.61 -7.19
N PRO A 50 12.68 -1.36 -7.07
CA PRO A 50 14.00 -0.73 -6.90
C PRO A 50 14.34 0.20 -8.05
N VAL A 51 14.07 -0.24 -9.29
CA VAL A 51 14.23 0.58 -10.49
C VAL A 51 13.29 1.78 -10.43
N ALA A 52 12.01 1.59 -10.11
CA ALA A 52 11.06 2.68 -9.94
C ALA A 52 11.55 3.76 -8.97
N HIS A 53 12.13 3.33 -7.85
CA HIS A 53 12.68 4.22 -6.85
C HIS A 53 13.89 5.02 -7.39
N GLU A 54 14.83 4.36 -8.08
CA GLU A 54 15.98 5.04 -8.72
C GLU A 54 15.54 6.10 -9.75
N PHE A 55 14.44 5.85 -10.46
CA PHE A 55 13.89 6.78 -11.44
C PHE A 55 12.88 7.78 -10.85
N GLY A 56 12.66 7.79 -9.54
CA GLY A 56 11.75 8.73 -8.86
C GLY A 56 10.25 8.50 -9.15
N LEU A 57 9.88 7.27 -9.51
CA LEU A 57 8.52 6.88 -9.92
C LEU A 57 7.69 6.24 -8.80
N SER A 58 8.28 5.96 -7.63
CA SER A 58 7.59 5.26 -6.52
C SER A 58 6.28 5.95 -6.11
N SER A 59 6.29 7.28 -5.98
CA SER A 59 5.09 8.01 -5.57
C SER A 59 3.99 8.02 -6.62
N SER A 60 4.36 8.07 -7.91
CA SER A 60 3.39 7.93 -9.00
C SER A 60 2.77 6.53 -9.03
N ILE A 61 3.56 5.49 -8.73
CA ILE A 61 3.06 4.12 -8.61
C ILE A 61 2.12 3.98 -7.42
N ASP A 62 2.47 4.52 -6.25
CA ASP A 62 1.58 4.47 -5.07
C ASP A 62 0.23 5.13 -5.38
N MET A 63 0.24 6.31 -6.01
CA MET A 63 -1.00 6.98 -6.42
C MET A 63 -1.80 6.19 -7.44
N TRP A 64 -1.14 5.54 -8.40
CA TRP A 64 -1.79 4.64 -9.35
C TRP A 64 -2.46 3.46 -8.63
N VAL A 65 -1.78 2.82 -7.68
CA VAL A 65 -2.31 1.70 -6.87
C VAL A 65 -3.54 2.16 -6.07
N ILE A 66 -3.46 3.32 -5.42
CA ILE A 66 -4.56 3.88 -4.62
C ILE A 66 -5.77 4.17 -5.51
N GLU A 67 -5.57 4.85 -6.64
CA GLU A 67 -6.66 5.18 -7.55
C GLU A 67 -7.37 3.93 -8.08
N HIS A 68 -6.62 2.92 -8.55
CA HIS A 68 -7.22 1.69 -9.09
C HIS A 68 -7.90 0.85 -8.00
N THR A 69 -7.36 0.86 -6.77
CA THR A 69 -8.03 0.22 -5.63
C THR A 69 -9.37 0.90 -5.32
N LEU A 70 -9.37 2.24 -5.25
CA LEU A 70 -10.58 3.01 -4.96
C LEU A 70 -11.64 2.91 -6.07
N GLN A 71 -11.21 2.89 -7.33
CA GLN A 71 -12.08 2.63 -8.46
C GLN A 71 -12.74 1.25 -8.34
N PHE A 72 -11.94 0.20 -8.09
CA PHE A 72 -12.46 -1.15 -7.90
C PHE A 72 -13.47 -1.23 -6.75
N MET A 73 -13.17 -0.57 -5.62
CA MET A 73 -14.10 -0.49 -4.48
C MET A 73 -15.41 0.18 -4.85
N ALA A 74 -15.36 1.28 -5.63
CA ALA A 74 -16.55 1.99 -6.05
C ALA A 74 -17.42 1.12 -6.99
N GLU A 75 -16.81 0.44 -7.96
CA GLU A 75 -17.50 -0.44 -8.92
C GLU A 75 -18.10 -1.68 -8.24
N ASN A 76 -17.50 -2.15 -7.15
CA ASN A 76 -17.92 -3.37 -6.45
C ASN A 76 -18.64 -3.11 -5.12
N ARG A 77 -18.97 -1.86 -4.79
CA ARG A 77 -19.59 -1.44 -3.52
C ARG A 77 -20.82 -2.27 -3.12
N ALA A 78 -21.67 -2.61 -4.09
CA ALA A 78 -22.88 -3.39 -3.84
C ALA A 78 -22.59 -4.87 -3.48
N LYS A 79 -21.50 -5.43 -4.01
CA LYS A 79 -21.11 -6.84 -3.78
C LYS A 79 -20.20 -6.99 -2.57
N MET A 80 -19.41 -5.95 -2.28
CA MET A 80 -18.39 -5.92 -1.24
C MET A 80 -18.61 -4.71 -0.32
N PRO A 81 -19.77 -4.58 0.33
CA PRO A 81 -20.03 -3.47 1.24
C PRO A 81 -19.02 -3.53 2.39
N ALA A 82 -18.56 -2.36 2.84
CA ALA A 82 -17.67 -2.23 4.00
C ALA A 82 -16.32 -2.98 3.90
N HIS A 83 -15.91 -3.43 2.71
CA HIS A 83 -14.61 -4.10 2.56
C HIS A 83 -13.47 -3.13 2.83
N ARG A 84 -12.44 -3.65 3.51
CA ARG A 84 -11.22 -2.93 3.87
C ARG A 84 -10.05 -3.42 3.02
N PHE A 85 -9.23 -2.49 2.56
CA PHE A 85 -8.05 -2.77 1.76
C PHE A 85 -6.81 -2.13 2.38
N ALA A 86 -5.72 -2.89 2.42
CA ALA A 86 -4.42 -2.42 2.85
C ALA A 86 -3.53 -2.15 1.65
N ILE A 87 -2.87 -0.99 1.63
CA ILE A 87 -2.04 -0.54 0.51
C ILE A 87 -0.66 -0.16 1.04
N ASN A 88 0.37 -0.77 0.46
CA ASN A 88 1.76 -0.47 0.74
C ASN A 88 2.14 0.94 0.25
N LEU A 89 2.81 1.72 1.09
CA LEU A 89 3.32 3.05 0.75
C LEU A 89 4.84 3.08 0.71
N SER A 90 5.39 3.70 -0.33
CA SER A 90 6.82 3.96 -0.42
C SER A 90 7.24 5.10 0.54
N PRO A 91 8.50 5.08 1.03
CA PRO A 91 9.06 6.19 1.81
C PRO A 91 8.94 7.55 1.11
N THR A 92 9.05 7.56 -0.22
CA THR A 92 8.93 8.76 -1.06
C THR A 92 7.55 9.39 -0.97
N SER A 93 6.47 8.60 -0.97
CA SER A 93 5.09 9.11 -0.80
C SER A 93 4.86 9.63 0.61
N VAL A 94 5.28 8.87 1.62
CA VAL A 94 5.08 9.25 3.02
C VAL A 94 5.83 10.55 3.36
N CYS A 95 6.97 10.81 2.71
CA CYS A 95 7.72 12.06 2.88
C CYS A 95 7.19 13.24 2.06
N GLN A 96 6.10 13.10 1.29
CA GLN A 96 5.50 14.21 0.52
C GLN A 96 4.35 14.88 1.28
N ALA A 97 4.48 16.18 1.55
CA ALA A 97 3.47 16.95 2.26
C ALA A 97 2.10 17.00 1.55
N ARG A 98 2.08 16.90 0.22
CA ARG A 98 0.84 16.92 -0.58
C ARG A 98 0.10 15.58 -0.60
N PHE A 99 0.75 14.49 -0.20
CA PHE A 99 0.22 13.14 -0.37
C PHE A 99 -1.15 12.93 0.32
N PRO A 100 -1.38 13.36 1.58
CA PRO A 100 -2.71 13.22 2.20
C PRO A 100 -3.82 13.99 1.46
N VAL A 101 -3.48 15.12 0.84
CA VAL A 101 -4.43 15.92 0.06
C VAL A 101 -4.85 15.17 -1.21
N GLU A 102 -3.88 14.56 -1.90
CA GLU A 102 -4.15 13.75 -3.10
C GLU A 102 -5.00 12.52 -2.75
N VAL A 103 -4.71 11.84 -1.63
CA VAL A 103 -5.53 10.73 -1.12
C VAL A 103 -6.96 11.19 -0.80
N SER A 104 -7.12 12.31 -0.10
CA SER A 104 -8.43 12.87 0.24
C SER A 104 -9.26 13.18 -1.01
N GLN A 105 -8.64 13.72 -2.06
CA GLN A 105 -9.31 13.99 -3.33
C GLN A 105 -9.78 12.70 -4.02
N LEU A 106 -8.98 11.63 -4.00
CA LEU A 106 -9.39 10.34 -4.57
C LEU A 106 -10.51 9.68 -3.77
N LEU A 107 -10.44 9.71 -2.43
CA LEU A 107 -11.51 9.23 -1.56
C LEU A 107 -12.83 9.93 -1.87
N ALA A 108 -12.82 11.26 -2.02
CA ALA A 108 -13.98 12.03 -2.39
C ALA A 108 -14.48 11.71 -3.82
N LYS A 109 -13.56 11.60 -4.79
CA LYS A 109 -13.87 11.26 -6.20
C LYS A 109 -14.61 9.93 -6.31
N TYR A 110 -14.14 8.89 -5.63
CA TYR A 110 -14.73 7.55 -5.67
C TYR A 110 -15.78 7.31 -4.59
N GLN A 111 -16.05 8.31 -3.74
CA GLN A 111 -16.98 8.24 -2.61
C GLN A 111 -16.70 7.03 -1.72
N ILE A 112 -15.44 6.83 -1.36
CA ILE A 112 -14.98 5.76 -0.46
C ILE A 112 -14.69 6.37 0.91
N GLU A 113 -15.18 5.71 1.95
CA GLU A 113 -14.94 6.15 3.32
C GLU A 113 -13.50 5.82 3.73
N ALA A 114 -12.81 6.78 4.35
CA ALA A 114 -11.40 6.66 4.71
C ALA A 114 -11.08 5.45 5.60
N TRP A 115 -11.99 5.07 6.51
CA TRP A 115 -11.83 3.90 7.40
C TRP A 115 -11.73 2.57 6.65
N GLN A 116 -12.12 2.54 5.37
CA GLN A 116 -11.96 1.37 4.52
C GLN A 116 -10.51 1.17 4.04
N LEU A 117 -9.64 2.15 4.23
CA LEU A 117 -8.23 2.06 3.86
C LEU A 117 -7.32 1.86 5.05
N ILE A 118 -6.36 0.97 4.87
CA ILE A 118 -5.21 0.77 5.74
C ILE A 118 -3.98 1.11 4.89
N PHE A 119 -3.12 2.00 5.36
CA PHE A 119 -1.85 2.27 4.71
C PHE A 119 -0.73 1.56 5.45
N GLU A 120 -0.01 0.71 4.74
CA GLU A 120 1.10 -0.07 5.27
C GLU A 120 2.41 0.65 4.97
N VAL A 121 3.21 0.89 6.02
CA VAL A 121 4.54 1.48 5.91
C VAL A 121 5.55 0.51 6.48
N THR A 122 6.64 0.29 5.75
CA THR A 122 7.73 -0.55 6.27
C THR A 122 8.45 0.15 7.41
N GLU A 123 8.98 -0.64 8.35
CA GLU A 123 9.78 -0.14 9.48
C GLU A 123 11.06 0.62 9.06
N SER A 124 11.53 0.40 7.83
CA SER A 124 12.95 0.54 7.49
C SER A 124 13.48 1.98 7.43
N ASN A 125 14.80 2.08 7.63
CA ASN A 125 15.67 3.25 7.75
C ASN A 125 15.67 4.24 6.54
N ALA A 126 14.76 4.09 5.59
CA ALA A 126 14.73 4.82 4.33
C ALA A 126 13.96 6.15 4.40
N LEU A 127 13.32 6.47 5.53
CA LEU A 127 12.68 7.77 5.71
C LEU A 127 13.74 8.87 5.83
N THR A 128 14.03 9.54 4.71
CA THR A 128 14.94 10.69 4.64
C THR A 128 14.42 11.89 5.43
N ASN A 129 13.10 11.98 5.66
CA ASN A 129 12.47 13.02 6.45
C ASN A 129 11.39 12.47 7.40
N VAL A 130 11.83 11.95 8.55
CA VAL A 130 10.94 11.36 9.58
C VAL A 130 9.87 12.34 10.07
N LYS A 131 10.20 13.63 10.24
CA LYS A 131 9.22 14.63 10.71
C LYS A 131 8.08 14.81 9.71
N GLN A 132 8.40 14.93 8.42
CA GLN A 132 7.37 15.04 7.39
C GLN A 132 6.55 13.76 7.29
N ALA A 133 7.20 12.59 7.41
CA ALA A 133 6.50 11.31 7.42
C ALA A 133 5.47 11.23 8.56
N GLN A 134 5.83 11.64 9.78
CA GLN A 134 4.89 11.69 10.91
C GLN A 134 3.69 12.60 10.64
N ILE A 135 3.92 13.79 10.09
CA ILE A 135 2.83 14.72 9.72
C ILE A 135 1.91 14.09 8.68
N THR A 136 2.49 13.48 7.64
CA THR A 136 1.74 12.80 6.59
C THR A 136 0.87 11.67 7.15
N LEU A 137 1.44 10.78 7.97
CA LEU A 137 0.72 9.67 8.57
C LEU A 137 -0.37 10.15 9.52
N GLN A 138 -0.09 11.17 10.34
CA GLN A 138 -1.10 11.78 11.21
C GLN A 138 -2.27 12.36 10.41
N HIS A 139 -2.02 13.09 9.33
CA HIS A 139 -3.09 13.60 8.48
C HIS A 139 -3.93 12.48 7.86
N LEU A 140 -3.32 11.37 7.43
CA LEU A 140 -4.05 10.21 6.92
C LEU A 140 -4.96 9.61 8.01
N GLN A 141 -4.50 9.56 9.27
CA GLN A 141 -5.32 9.12 10.40
C GLN A 141 -6.47 10.10 10.71
N GLU A 142 -6.20 11.41 10.64
CA GLU A 142 -7.22 12.45 10.84
C GLU A 142 -8.30 12.42 9.76
N LEU A 143 -7.96 11.99 8.53
CA LEU A 143 -8.94 11.68 7.48
C LEU A 143 -9.82 10.47 7.82
N GLY A 144 -9.35 9.59 8.71
CA GLY A 144 -10.02 8.36 9.13
C GLY A 144 -9.41 7.07 8.57
N CYS A 145 -8.30 7.15 7.81
CA CYS A 145 -7.56 5.96 7.39
C CYS A 145 -6.81 5.35 8.57
N GLN A 146 -6.46 4.07 8.45
CA GLN A 146 -5.62 3.40 9.45
C GLN A 146 -4.19 3.25 8.97
N ILE A 147 -3.24 3.26 9.90
CA ILE A 147 -1.82 3.05 9.60
C ILE A 147 -1.37 1.71 10.17
N ALA A 148 -0.76 0.89 9.32
CA ALA A 148 -0.10 -0.34 9.72
C ALA A 148 1.41 -0.20 9.56
N ILE A 149 2.17 -0.69 10.55
CA ILE A 149 3.61 -0.90 10.38
C ILE A 149 3.82 -2.31 9.87
N ASP A 150 4.45 -2.43 8.70
CA ASP A 150 4.87 -3.70 8.12
C ASP A 150 6.35 -3.97 8.34
N ASP A 151 6.69 -5.24 8.22
CA ASP A 151 8.02 -5.81 8.39
C ASP A 151 8.69 -5.64 9.75
N PHE A 152 7.88 -5.50 10.81
CA PHE A 152 8.40 -5.29 12.16
C PHE A 152 9.25 -6.47 12.65
N GLY A 153 10.48 -6.18 13.07
CA GLY A 153 11.40 -7.15 13.69
C GLY A 153 12.43 -7.76 12.74
N THR A 154 12.49 -7.32 11.48
CA THR A 154 13.49 -7.75 10.48
C THR A 154 14.79 -6.92 10.51
N GLY A 155 14.78 -5.77 11.20
CA GLY A 155 15.95 -4.92 11.43
C GLY A 155 16.40 -4.86 12.89
N TYR A 156 17.46 -4.09 13.18
CA TYR A 156 17.93 -3.74 14.54
C TYR A 156 16.98 -2.77 15.26
N ALA A 157 15.67 -2.97 15.15
CA ALA A 157 14.70 -2.04 15.70
C ALA A 157 14.46 -2.28 17.20
N SER A 158 14.69 -1.24 17.98
CA SER A 158 14.28 -1.15 19.37
C SER A 158 12.86 -0.60 19.45
N TYR A 159 12.12 -1.02 20.48
CA TYR A 159 10.83 -0.48 20.94
C TYR A 159 10.72 1.08 20.90
N ALA A 160 11.85 1.80 20.93
CA ALA A 160 11.90 3.25 20.83
C ALA A 160 11.36 3.83 19.50
N ARG A 161 11.38 3.08 18.39
CA ARG A 161 10.86 3.57 17.09
C ARG A 161 9.35 3.45 16.95
N LEU A 162 8.77 2.39 17.53
CA LEU A 162 7.31 2.23 17.64
C LEU A 162 6.66 3.39 18.39
N LYS A 163 7.35 3.99 19.36
CA LYS A 163 6.84 5.16 20.08
C LYS A 163 6.60 6.40 19.21
N ASN A 164 7.25 6.48 18.05
CA ASN A 164 7.25 7.67 17.21
C ASN A 164 6.33 7.56 15.99
N VAL A 165 5.83 6.38 15.67
CA VAL A 165 4.82 6.17 14.63
C VAL A 165 3.53 5.78 15.34
N ASN A 166 2.54 6.66 15.32
CA ASN A 166 1.22 6.39 15.86
C ASN A 166 0.50 5.42 14.92
N ALA A 167 0.77 4.11 15.02
CA ALA A 167 0.17 3.09 14.17
C ALA A 167 -1.03 2.45 14.85
N ASP A 168 -2.06 2.15 14.05
CA ASP A 168 -3.27 1.45 14.47
C ASP A 168 -3.08 -0.07 14.42
N LEU A 169 -2.24 -0.55 13.50
CA LEU A 169 -1.94 -1.96 13.29
C LEU A 169 -0.43 -2.20 13.29
N LEU A 170 -0.03 -3.39 13.74
CA LEU A 170 1.33 -3.89 13.66
C LEU A 170 1.32 -5.27 13.00
N LYS A 171 1.98 -5.41 11.85
CA LYS A 171 2.21 -6.68 11.17
C LYS A 171 3.57 -7.23 11.61
N LEU A 172 3.61 -8.51 12.00
CA LEU A 172 4.85 -9.21 12.33
C LEU A 172 5.31 -9.99 11.09
N THR A 173 6.55 -9.79 10.64
CA THR A 173 7.09 -10.62 9.55
C THR A 173 7.25 -12.06 10.03
N ALA A 174 6.65 -12.99 9.30
CA ALA A 174 6.97 -14.39 9.46
C ALA A 174 8.11 -14.75 8.51
N VAL A 175 9.31 -15.01 9.06
CA VAL A 175 10.33 -15.85 8.36
C VAL A 175 9.78 -17.29 8.17
N LEU A 176 8.59 -17.61 8.70
CA LEU A 176 8.06 -18.98 8.88
C LEU A 176 6.60 -19.22 8.44
N SER A 177 5.93 -18.32 7.71
CA SER A 177 4.59 -18.65 7.17
C SER A 177 4.64 -18.94 5.67
N ALA A 178 5.16 -20.13 5.35
CA ALA A 178 4.86 -20.82 4.09
C ALA A 178 3.39 -21.31 4.01
N ILE A 179 2.44 -20.55 4.56
CA ILE A 179 1.07 -21.02 4.80
C ILE A 179 0.09 -20.23 3.92
N LEU A 180 -0.10 -20.78 2.71
CA LEU A 180 -1.35 -20.74 1.93
C LEU A 180 -2.05 -19.37 1.81
N CYS A 181 -1.47 -18.47 1.02
CA CYS A 181 -2.20 -17.32 0.47
C CYS A 181 -2.87 -17.72 -0.84
N GLN A 182 -4.13 -18.13 -0.78
CA GLN A 182 -4.95 -18.14 -2.00
C GLN A 182 -5.16 -16.67 -2.39
N ILE A 183 -4.64 -16.27 -3.54
CA ILE A 183 -4.91 -14.96 -4.12
C ILE A 183 -6.32 -15.02 -4.70
N VAL A 184 -7.23 -14.17 -4.22
CA VAL A 184 -8.66 -14.34 -4.49
C VAL A 184 -9.17 -13.39 -5.57
N TRP A 185 -8.47 -12.29 -5.87
CA TRP A 185 -8.94 -11.29 -6.85
C TRP A 185 -7.81 -10.71 -7.71
N ILE A 186 -8.07 -10.60 -9.01
CA ILE A 186 -7.33 -9.74 -9.93
C ILE A 186 -8.19 -8.49 -10.13
N ILE A 187 -7.70 -7.35 -9.68
CA ILE A 187 -8.27 -6.04 -9.91
C ILE A 187 -7.62 -5.51 -11.20
N ARG A 188 -8.44 -5.34 -12.25
CA ARG A 188 -8.05 -4.77 -13.54
C ARG A 188 -8.68 -3.41 -13.72
#